data_AF-A0A7D7C4N7-F1
#
_entry.id   AF-A0A7D7C4N7-F1
#
_cell.length_a   1.000
_cell.length_b   1.000
_cell.length_c   1.000
_cell.angle_alpha   90.00
_cell.angle_beta   90.00
_cell.angle_gamma   90.00
#
_symmetry.space_group_name_H-M   'P 1'
#
loop_
_entity.id
_entity.type
_entity.pdbx_description
1 polymer ?
#
loop_
_entity_poly.entity_id
_entity_poly.type
_entity_poly.pdbx_seq_one_letter_code
_entity_poly.pdbx_strand_id
1 'polypeptide(L)' 'MVERTKIETLLNEKKPIRYIAERLGRNVSTIYREIKRGSVNQMVHRNGIQRDELKYYVETSHHIYKAK' A
#
# COMPACT_ATOMS: atom_id res chain seq x y z
N MET A 1 -13.36 -0.54 9.01
CA MET A 1 -12.15 0.23 8.65
C MET A 1 -10.82 -0.36 9.17
N VAL A 2 -10.76 -1.62 9.64
CA VAL A 2 -9.60 -2.13 10.43
C VAL A 2 -8.56 -2.93 9.61
N GLU A 3 -8.78 -3.19 8.32
CA GLU A 3 -7.84 -4.00 7.50
C GLU A 3 -6.72 -3.17 6.84
N ARG A 4 -6.97 -1.91 6.46
CA ARG A 4 -5.99 -1.11 5.70
C ARG A 4 -4.78 -0.68 6.51
N THR A 5 -4.97 -0.28 7.77
CA THR A 5 -3.88 0.05 8.70
C THR A 5 -2.97 -1.16 8.91
N LYS A 6 -3.53 -2.37 9.00
CA LYS A 6 -2.74 -3.60 9.12
C LYS A 6 -1.92 -3.87 7.85
N ILE A 7 -2.48 -3.63 6.66
CA ILE A 7 -1.75 -3.73 5.39
C ILE A 7 -0.56 -2.76 5.39
N GLU A 8 -0.79 -1.50 5.75
CA GLU A 8 0.26 -0.48 5.82
C GLU A 8 1.37 -0.85 6.81
N THR A 9 1.03 -1.25 8.03
CA THR A 9 2.02 -1.69 9.03
C THR A 9 2.85 -2.87 8.52
N LEU A 10 2.20 -3.90 7.97
CA LEU A 10 2.90 -5.09 7.46
C LEU A 10 3.76 -4.79 6.22
N LEU A 11 3.36 -3.85 5.37
CA LEU A 11 4.19 -3.37 4.26
C LEU A 11 5.40 -2.57 4.75
N ASN A 12 5.23 -1.73 5.78
CA ASN A 12 6.33 -1.00 6.40
C ASN A 12 7.34 -1.95 7.06
N GLU A 13 6.87 -3.07 7.62
CA GLU A 13 7.69 -4.19 8.09
C GLU A 13 8.29 -5.04 6.95
N LYS A 14 8.06 -4.67 5.69
CA LYS A 14 8.51 -5.38 4.47
C LYS A 14 8.03 -6.84 4.38
N LYS A 15 6.85 -7.14 4.93
CA LYS A 15 6.24 -8.47 4.80
C LYS A 15 5.76 -8.70 3.36
N PRO A 16 5.88 -9.92 2.82
CA PRO A 16 5.41 -10.21 1.47
C PRO A 16 3.88 -10.19 1.39
N ILE A 17 3.34 -9.79 0.23
CA ILE A 17 1.88 -9.65 0.00
C ILE A 17 1.13 -10.94 0.32
N ARG A 18 1.70 -12.11 -0.01
CA ARG A 18 1.11 -13.42 0.31
C ARG A 18 0.94 -13.61 1.82
N TYR A 19 1.95 -13.26 2.61
CA TYR A 19 1.88 -13.33 4.08
C TYR A 19 0.80 -12.39 4.62
N ILE A 20 0.70 -11.18 4.08
CA ILE A 20 -0.34 -10.21 4.46
C ILE A 20 -1.73 -10.78 4.16
N ALA A 21 -1.91 -11.41 3.00
CA ALA A 21 -3.16 -12.03 2.60
C ALA A 21 -3.57 -13.19 3.54
N GLU A 22 -2.62 -14.09 3.84
CA GLU A 22 -2.83 -15.19 4.80
C GLU A 22 -3.14 -14.67 6.20
N ARG A 23 -2.40 -13.68 6.68
CA ARG A 23 -2.58 -13.08 8.01
C ARG A 23 -3.93 -12.36 8.18
N LEU A 24 -4.46 -11.79 7.10
CA LEU A 24 -5.75 -11.10 7.08
C LEU A 24 -6.91 -11.99 6.64
N GLY A 25 -6.67 -13.25 6.26
CA GLY A 25 -7.71 -14.14 5.74
C GLY A 25 -8.33 -13.65 4.44
N ARG A 26 -7.55 -12.99 3.58
CA ARG A 26 -8.00 -12.40 2.32
C ARG A 26 -7.29 -13.04 1.12
N ASN A 27 -7.90 -12.94 -0.05
CA ASN A 27 -7.26 -13.35 -1.28
C ASN A 27 -6.09 -12.41 -1.63
N VAL A 28 -4.98 -12.98 -2.11
CA VAL A 28 -3.77 -12.25 -2.52
C VAL A 28 -4.10 -11.16 -3.54
N SER A 29 -4.98 -11.44 -4.50
CA SER A 29 -5.40 -10.47 -5.54
C SER A 29 -6.15 -9.29 -4.95
N THR A 30 -6.91 -9.50 -3.87
CA THR A 30 -7.61 -8.42 -3.17
C THR A 30 -6.61 -7.49 -2.48
N ILE A 31 -5.63 -8.05 -1.77
CA ILE A 31 -4.56 -7.26 -1.16
C ILE A 31 -3.76 -6.52 -2.22
N TYR A 32 -3.40 -7.19 -3.32
CA TYR A 32 -2.68 -6.55 -4.42
C TYR A 32 -3.45 -5.36 -5.02
N ARG A 33 -4.74 -5.51 -5.30
CA ARG A 33 -5.59 -4.42 -5.80
C ARG A 33 -5.72 -3.28 -4.80
N GLU A 34 -5.85 -3.59 -3.51
CA GLU A 34 -5.89 -2.59 -2.45
C GLU A 34 -4.61 -1.77 -2.42
N ILE A 35 -3.45 -2.45 -2.40
CA ILE A 35 -2.14 -1.80 -2.42
C ILE A 35 -2.00 -0.92 -3.65
N LYS A 36 -2.28 -1.47 -4.84
CA LYS A 36 -2.22 -0.72 -6.10
C LYS A 36 -3.12 0.53 -6.08
N ARG A 37 -4.28 0.47 -5.41
CA ARG A 37 -5.20 1.61 -5.27
C ARG A 37 -4.70 2.64 -4.26
N GLY A 38 -4.10 2.22 -3.14
CA GLY A 38 -3.62 3.13 -2.11
C GLY A 38 -2.19 3.61 -2.30
N SER A 39 -1.45 3.04 -3.25
CA SER A 39 -0.07 3.41 -3.51
C SER A 39 0.04 4.66 -4.39
N VAL A 40 0.94 5.56 -3.99
CA VAL A 40 1.31 6.76 -4.75
C VAL A 40 2.82 6.79 -4.94
N ASN A 41 3.28 7.37 -6.06
CA ASN A 41 4.69 7.64 -6.26
C ASN A 41 5.07 8.85 -5.41
N GLN A 42 5.98 8.65 -4.46
CA GLN A 42 6.54 9.72 -3.66
C GLN A 42 7.98 9.96 -4.11
N MET A 43 8.29 11.19 -4.48
CA MET A 43 9.68 11.62 -4.67
C MET A 43 10.37 11.63 -3.32
N VAL A 44 11.42 10.83 -3.18
CA VAL A 44 12.26 10.78 -1.99
C VAL A 44 13.67 11.21 -2.34
N HIS A 45 14.31 11.95 -1.44
CA HIS A 45 15.74 12.21 -1.49
C HIS A 45 16.44 11.29 -0.50
N ARG A 46 17.27 10.38 -1.02
CA ARG A 46 18.15 9.55 -0.20
C ARG A 46 19.56 9.64 -0.75
N ASN A 47 20.53 9.91 0.12
CA ASN A 47 21.96 9.98 -0.22
C ASN A 47 22.26 10.94 -1.39
N GLY A 48 21.54 12.07 -1.47
CA GLY A 48 21.70 13.07 -2.54
C GLY A 48 21.10 12.68 -3.89
N ILE A 49 20.38 11.55 -3.98
CA ILE A 49 19.72 11.08 -5.20
C ILE A 49 18.21 11.21 -5.02
N GLN A 50 17.55 11.83 -6.01
CA GLN A 50 16.09 11.84 -6.10
C GLN A 50 15.62 10.55 -6.75
N ARG A 51 14.68 9.84 -6.13
CA ARG A 51 14.04 8.66 -6.70
C ARG A 51 12.56 8.66 -6.39
N ASP A 52 11.78 8.07 -7.29
CA ASP A 52 10.38 7.78 -7.04
C ASP A 52 10.26 6.46 -6.28
N GLU A 53 9.71 6.50 -5.08
CA GLU A 53 9.36 5.32 -4.29
C GLU A 53 7.84 5.15 -4.25
N LEU A 54 7.36 3.95 -4.61
CA LEU A 54 5.94 3.62 -4.52
C LEU A 54 5.59 3.34 -3.05
N LYS A 55 4.75 4.18 -2.44
CA LYS A 55 4.36 4.05 -1.04
C LYS A 55 2.85 3.97 -0.89
N TYR A 56 2.40 2.95 -0.15
CA TYR A 56 0.99 2.74 0.19
C TYR A 56 0.61 3.62 1.37
N TYR A 57 -0.48 4.39 1.23
CA TYR A 57 -1.11 5.13 2.32
C TYR A 57 -2.56 4.67 2.48
N VAL A 58 -3.01 4.60 3.73
CA VAL A 58 -4.38 4.18 4.04
C VAL A 58 -5.41 5.20 3.54
N GLU A 59 -5.06 6.49 3.52
CA GLU A 59 -5.98 7.58 3.19
C GLU A 59 -6.19 7.78 1.68
N THR A 60 -5.16 7.56 0.86
CA THR A 60 -5.23 7.66 -0.61
C THR A 60 -6.16 6.59 -1.21
N SER A 61 -6.34 5.46 -0.54
CA SER A 61 -7.22 4.37 -0.98
C SER A 61 -8.70 4.76 -1.17
N HIS A 62 -9.14 5.87 -0.57
CA HIS A 62 -10.52 6.38 -0.67
C HIS A 62 -10.71 7.44 -1.79
N HIS A 63 -9.64 7.99 -2.35
CA HIS A 63 -9.70 9.19 -3.20
C HIS A 63 -9.95 8.93 -4.69
N ILE A 64 -9.79 7.68 -5.17
CA ILE A 64 -9.82 7.37 -6.61
C ILE A 64 -11.27 7.31 -7.17
N TYR A 65 -12.31 7.35 -6.33
CA TYR A 65 -13.71 7.31 -6.79
C TYR A 65 -14.36 8.68 -7.07
N LYS A 66 -13.62 9.80 -6.95
CA LYS A 66 -14.17 11.15 -7.24
C LYS A 66 -13.86 11.69 -8.63
N ALA A 67 -13.25 10.91 -9.52
CA ALA A 67 -13.06 11.28 -10.92
C ALA A 67 -13.95 10.42 -11.82
N LYS A 68 -15.25 10.75 -11.89
CA LYS A 68 -16.11 10.38 -13.01
C LYS A 68 -17.17 11.45 -13.22
#